data_AF-A0A1F3WWK4-F1
#
_entry.id   AF-A0A1F3WWK4-F1
#
_cell.length_a   1.000
_cell.length_b   1.000
_cell.length_c   1.000
_cell.angle_alpha   90.00
_cell.angle_beta   90.00
_cell.angle_gamma   90.00
#
_symmetry.space_group_name_H-M   'P 1'
#
loop_
_entity.id
_entity.type
_entity.pdbx_description
1 polymer ?
#
loop_
_entity_poly.entity_id
_entity_poly.type
_entity_poly.pdbx_seq_one_letter_code
_entity_poly.pdbx_strand_id
1 'polypeptide(L)'
;MGGDITWTCQGGQYVFQLVFYRDCNGAVVNTAFETLRVWGHPTITSIPVNFVGSSDVSPYCTQVPGGPVPLDCGVGQNAGNGIGAIEKAVYRSAPIALPGTPPAGGWVFTFETFSRSSSITNLVSPDTKGITLVAKMFSVPN
;
A
#
# COMPACT_ATOMS: atom_id res chain seq x y z
N MET A 1 9.65 0.75 -4.29
CA MET A 1 8.45 1.37 -3.66
C MET A 1 7.76 0.32 -2.83
N GLY A 2 7.05 0.72 -1.78
CA GLY A 2 6.52 -0.19 -0.77
C GLY A 2 5.18 0.29 -0.24
N GLY A 3 4.95 0.04 1.04
CA GLY A 3 3.71 0.41 1.70
C GLY A 3 3.64 -0.19 3.08
N ASP A 4 2.50 -0.02 3.73
CA ASP A 4 2.23 -0.53 5.07
C ASP A 4 0.79 -0.99 5.21
N ILE A 5 0.60 -1.98 6.08
CA ILE A 5 -0.71 -2.42 6.55
C ILE A 5 -0.76 -2.11 8.03
N THR A 6 -1.69 -1.26 8.43
CA THR A 6 -1.90 -0.83 9.81
C THR A 6 -3.34 -1.05 10.23
N TRP A 7 -3.61 -1.03 11.53
CA TRP A 7 -4.96 -1.11 12.07
C TRP A 7 -5.11 -0.29 13.33
N THR A 8 -6.33 0.21 13.56
CA THR A 8 -6.71 0.88 14.81
C THR A 8 -7.86 0.12 15.46
N CYS A 9 -7.77 -0.14 16.77
CA CYS A 9 -8.85 -0.73 17.55
C CYS A 9 -9.86 0.35 17.97
N GLN A 10 -11.14 0.10 17.73
CA GLN A 10 -12.29 0.95 18.05
C GLN A 10 -13.30 0.15 18.87
N GLY A 11 -12.99 -0.10 20.15
CA GLY A 11 -13.92 -0.77 21.07
C GLY A 11 -14.20 -2.24 20.73
N GLY A 12 -13.19 -2.99 20.30
CA GLY A 12 -13.31 -4.42 19.96
C GLY A 12 -13.47 -4.72 18.48
N GLN A 13 -13.62 -3.68 17.65
CA GLN A 13 -13.50 -3.77 16.20
C GLN A 13 -12.20 -3.12 15.73
N TYR A 14 -11.72 -3.53 14.56
CA TYR A 14 -10.50 -3.04 13.95
C TYR A 14 -10.82 -2.35 12.63
N VAL A 15 -10.17 -1.22 12.37
CA VAL A 15 -10.21 -0.56 11.06
C VAL A 15 -8.82 -0.70 10.45
N PHE A 16 -8.73 -1.48 9.38
CA PHE A 16 -7.48 -1.70 8.65
C PHE A 16 -7.25 -0.57 7.65
N GLN A 17 -6.00 -0.15 7.53
CA GLN A 17 -5.54 0.78 6.50
C GLN A 17 -4.41 0.12 5.71
N LEU A 18 -4.54 0.15 4.39
CA LEU A 18 -3.47 -0.19 3.47
C LEU A 18 -2.99 1.10 2.84
N VAL A 19 -1.70 1.37 2.96
CA VAL A 19 -1.01 2.44 2.23
C VAL A 19 -0.08 1.79 1.23
N PHE A 20 -0.15 2.24 -0.02
CA PHE A 20 0.70 1.75 -1.09
C PHE A 20 1.30 2.90 -1.88
N TYR A 21 2.60 2.83 -2.15
CA TYR A 21 3.31 3.83 -2.95
C TYR A 21 3.61 3.27 -4.34
N ARG A 22 3.25 4.03 -5.37
CA ARG A 22 3.50 3.67 -6.77
C ARG A 22 4.33 4.71 -7.51
N ASP A 23 4.86 4.27 -8.65
CA ASP A 23 5.62 5.07 -9.60
C ASP A 23 4.60 5.66 -10.54
N CYS A 24 4.63 6.97 -10.74
CA CYS A 24 3.70 7.62 -11.65
C CYS A 24 3.99 7.29 -13.12
N ASN A 25 5.16 6.69 -13.40
CA ASN A 25 5.53 6.09 -14.68
C ASN A 25 5.22 4.59 -14.79
N GLY A 26 4.33 4.08 -13.91
CA GLY A 26 3.95 2.68 -13.86
C GLY A 26 2.45 2.46 -13.96
N ALA A 27 2.01 1.29 -13.48
CA ALA A 27 0.59 0.93 -13.41
C ALA A 27 -0.19 1.89 -12.49
N VAL A 28 -1.47 2.10 -12.83
CA VAL A 28 -2.37 2.94 -12.04
C VAL A 28 -2.92 2.15 -10.86
N VAL A 29 -3.19 2.84 -9.75
CA VAL A 29 -3.86 2.23 -8.60
C VAL A 29 -5.31 1.88 -8.91
N ASN A 30 -5.79 0.78 -8.34
CA ASN A 30 -7.20 0.42 -8.37
C ASN A 30 -7.99 1.38 -7.48
N THR A 31 -8.91 2.16 -8.05
CA THR A 31 -9.68 3.16 -7.31
C THR A 31 -11.01 2.65 -6.77
N ALA A 32 -11.24 1.33 -6.79
CA ALA A 32 -12.42 0.71 -6.20
C ALA A 32 -12.10 0.16 -4.79
N PHE A 33 -11.44 -0.99 -4.71
CA PHE A 33 -11.07 -1.65 -3.46
C PHE A 33 -9.93 -2.64 -3.68
N GLU A 34 -9.23 -2.96 -2.60
CA GLU A 34 -8.27 -4.04 -2.53
C GLU A 34 -8.68 -5.07 -1.46
N THR A 35 -8.03 -6.23 -1.46
CA THR A 35 -8.30 -7.28 -0.46
C THR A 35 -7.03 -7.67 0.27
N LEU A 36 -7.05 -7.51 1.60
CA LEU A 36 -6.01 -8.10 2.46
C LEU A 36 -6.33 -9.58 2.65
N ARG A 37 -5.35 -10.46 2.43
CA ARG A 37 -5.45 -11.87 2.83
C ARG A 37 -5.05 -12.04 4.29
N VAL A 38 -5.77 -12.90 5.00
CA VAL A 38 -5.57 -13.18 6.42
C VAL A 38 -5.13 -14.63 6.60
N TRP A 39 -4.07 -14.82 7.38
CA TRP A 39 -3.49 -16.13 7.68
C TRP A 39 -3.44 -16.35 9.19
N GLY A 40 -3.62 -17.60 9.61
CA GLY A 40 -3.57 -17.99 11.03
C GLY A 40 -4.80 -17.61 11.85
N HIS A 41 -5.82 -17.00 11.24
CA HIS A 41 -7.12 -16.75 11.87
C HIS A 41 -8.12 -17.87 11.52
N PRO A 42 -8.93 -18.38 12.46
CA PRO A 42 -9.76 -19.58 12.24
C PRO A 42 -10.89 -19.41 11.22
N THR A 43 -11.51 -18.22 11.13
CA THR A 43 -12.69 -17.99 10.27
C THR A 43 -12.52 -16.88 9.24
N ILE A 44 -11.82 -15.80 9.60
CA ILE A 44 -11.55 -14.66 8.71
C ILE A 44 -10.30 -14.95 7.88
N THR A 45 -10.48 -15.04 6.57
CA THR A 45 -9.41 -15.32 5.59
C THR A 45 -9.13 -14.13 4.67
N SER A 46 -9.97 -13.11 4.68
CA SER A 46 -9.80 -11.90 3.88
C SER A 46 -10.51 -10.70 4.50
N ILE A 47 -10.00 -9.49 4.22
CA ILE A 47 -10.56 -8.20 4.64
C ILE A 47 -10.57 -7.24 3.45
N PRO A 48 -11.74 -6.81 2.96
CA PRO A 48 -11.82 -5.80 1.92
C PRO A 48 -11.44 -4.42 2.47
N VAL A 49 -10.66 -3.66 1.70
CA VAL A 49 -10.27 -2.27 1.99
C VAL A 49 -10.66 -1.40 0.79
N ASN A 50 -11.57 -0.44 1.01
CA ASN A 50 -12.06 0.44 -0.05
C ASN A 50 -11.07 1.58 -0.30
N PHE A 51 -10.97 2.04 -1.53
CA PHE A 51 -10.14 3.20 -1.87
C PHE A 51 -10.67 4.45 -1.15
N VAL A 52 -9.77 5.16 -0.47
CA VAL A 52 -10.08 6.41 0.24
C VAL A 52 -9.60 7.60 -0.59
N GLY A 53 -8.43 7.49 -1.19
CA GLY A 53 -7.85 8.56 -2.00
C GLY A 53 -6.39 8.30 -2.32
N SER A 54 -5.86 9.13 -3.22
CA SER A 54 -4.44 9.17 -3.52
C SER A 54 -3.92 10.61 -3.49
N SER A 55 -2.61 10.75 -3.32
CA SER A 55 -1.93 12.04 -3.32
C SER A 55 -0.54 11.91 -3.93
N ASP A 56 -0.12 12.93 -4.68
CA ASP A 56 1.27 13.07 -5.09
C ASP A 56 2.16 13.28 -3.85
N VAL A 57 3.21 12.49 -3.75
CA VAL A 57 4.23 12.57 -2.69
C VAL A 57 5.64 12.70 -3.28
N SER A 58 5.73 13.19 -4.52
CA SER A 58 6.98 13.56 -5.18
C SER A 58 7.71 14.65 -4.39
N PRO A 59 9.05 14.71 -4.47
CA PRO A 59 9.82 15.74 -3.78
C PRO A 59 9.36 17.15 -4.17
N TYR A 60 8.97 17.94 -3.17
CA TYR A 60 8.65 19.35 -3.37
C TYR A 60 9.94 20.16 -3.51
N CYS A 61 10.03 20.98 -4.56
CA CYS A 61 11.10 21.96 -4.71
C CYS A 61 10.58 23.26 -5.33
N THR A 62 11.27 24.37 -5.06
CA THR A 62 11.05 25.63 -5.75
C THR A 62 11.91 25.65 -7.00
N GLN A 63 11.29 25.79 -8.18
CA GLN A 63 12.04 25.90 -9.43
C GLN A 63 12.89 27.18 -9.42
N VAL A 64 14.18 27.04 -9.66
CA VAL A 64 15.07 28.17 -9.92
C VAL A 64 15.09 28.49 -11.43
N PRO A 65 15.29 29.76 -11.85
CA PRO A 65 15.34 30.10 -13.26
C PRO A 65 16.37 29.26 -14.03
N GLY A 66 15.94 28.60 -15.11
CA GLY A 66 16.78 27.70 -15.91
C GLY A 66 16.99 26.30 -15.31
N GLY A 67 16.47 26.03 -14.11
CA GLY A 67 16.49 24.71 -13.48
C GLY A 67 15.36 23.79 -13.96
N PRO A 68 15.47 22.48 -13.66
CA PRO A 68 14.43 21.50 -13.97
C PRO A 68 13.12 21.83 -13.26
N VAL A 69 12.00 21.46 -13.87
CA VAL A 69 10.67 21.57 -13.25
C VAL A 69 10.56 20.60 -12.06
N PRO A 70 9.77 20.94 -11.02
CA PRO A 70 9.49 20.02 -9.92
C PRO A 70 8.85 18.72 -10.42
N LEU A 71 9.13 17.62 -9.73
CA LEU A 71 8.52 16.34 -10.07
C LEU A 71 7.01 16.39 -9.77
N ASP A 72 6.24 15.88 -10.71
CA ASP A 72 4.78 15.82 -10.66
C ASP A 72 4.35 14.43 -11.13
N CYS A 73 3.42 13.83 -10.39
CA CYS A 73 2.83 12.54 -10.69
C CYS A 73 1.88 12.58 -11.89
N GLY A 74 1.26 13.74 -12.15
CA GLY A 74 0.23 13.87 -13.16
C GLY A 74 -1.00 12.98 -12.88
N VAL A 75 -1.81 12.73 -13.92
CA VAL A 75 -3.04 11.94 -13.83
C VAL A 75 -3.04 10.80 -14.82
N GLY A 76 -3.26 9.58 -14.33
CA GLY A 76 -3.38 8.37 -15.16
C GLY A 76 -2.11 7.52 -15.21
N GLN A 77 -2.05 6.67 -16.24
CA GLN A 77 -0.93 5.75 -16.45
C GLN A 77 0.22 6.48 -17.14
N ASN A 78 1.44 6.24 -16.69
CA ASN A 78 2.65 6.84 -17.27
C ASN A 78 2.61 8.38 -17.34
N ALA A 79 1.98 9.02 -16.36
CA ALA A 79 1.73 10.46 -16.34
C ALA A 79 2.83 11.25 -15.60
N GLY A 80 3.74 10.56 -14.90
CA GLY A 80 4.84 11.20 -14.19
C GLY A 80 5.75 11.98 -15.14
N ASN A 81 6.21 13.15 -14.71
CA ASN A 81 7.11 13.98 -15.52
C ASN A 81 8.60 13.61 -15.37
N GLY A 82 8.92 12.57 -14.60
CA GLY A 82 10.29 12.10 -14.40
C GLY A 82 10.39 10.94 -13.41
N ILE A 83 11.60 10.38 -13.31
CA ILE A 83 11.93 9.34 -12.32
C ILE A 83 11.86 9.96 -10.92
N GLY A 84 11.15 9.30 -10.02
CA GLY A 84 10.93 9.80 -8.65
C GLY A 84 9.62 10.56 -8.49
N ALA A 85 8.80 10.67 -9.53
CA ALA A 85 7.40 11.04 -9.40
C ALA A 85 6.62 9.88 -8.74
N ILE A 86 6.10 10.08 -7.52
CA ILE A 86 5.55 9.03 -6.67
C ILE A 86 4.15 9.41 -6.20
N GLU A 87 3.23 8.45 -6.26
CA GLU A 87 1.89 8.59 -5.68
C GLU A 87 1.75 7.70 -4.44
N LYS A 88 1.05 8.22 -3.42
CA LYS A 88 0.57 7.45 -2.27
C LYS A 88 -0.92 7.18 -2.44
N ALA A 89 -1.32 5.90 -2.46
CA ALA A 89 -2.71 5.48 -2.38
C ALA A 89 -3.06 4.97 -0.99
N VAL A 90 -4.26 5.28 -0.51
CA VAL A 90 -4.77 4.89 0.80
C VAL A 90 -6.08 4.13 0.63
N TYR A 91 -6.17 2.96 1.24
CA TYR A 91 -7.35 2.13 1.32
C TYR A 91 -7.72 1.87 2.78
N ARG A 92 -9.01 1.70 3.06
CA ARG A 92 -9.50 1.48 4.43
C ARG A 92 -10.65 0.49 4.48
N SER A 93 -10.64 -0.41 5.44
CA SER A 93 -11.75 -1.33 5.68
C SER A 93 -12.91 -0.63 6.40
N ALA A 94 -14.09 -1.22 6.34
CA ALA A 94 -15.08 -0.99 7.39
C ALA A 94 -14.56 -1.56 8.73
N PRO A 95 -15.10 -1.13 9.88
CA PRO A 95 -14.83 -1.79 11.16
C PRO A 95 -15.12 -3.29 11.08
N ILE A 96 -14.14 -4.11 11.45
CA ILE A 96 -14.24 -5.58 11.44
C ILE A 96 -14.00 -6.14 12.84
N ALA A 97 -14.84 -7.07 13.28
CA ALA A 97 -14.58 -7.85 14.47
C ALA A 97 -13.58 -8.97 14.15
N LEU A 98 -12.52 -9.09 14.94
CA LEU A 98 -11.55 -10.20 14.86
C LEU A 98 -11.68 -11.07 16.12
N PRO A 99 -12.68 -11.96 16.20
CA PRO A 99 -12.92 -12.75 17.41
C PRO A 99 -11.83 -13.80 17.61
N GLY A 100 -11.44 -13.99 18.86
CA GLY A 100 -10.42 -14.94 19.27
C GLY A 100 -9.11 -14.28 19.66
N THR A 101 -8.10 -15.11 19.88
CA THR A 101 -6.77 -14.69 20.30
C THR A 101 -5.76 -15.09 19.23
N PRO A 102 -4.87 -14.20 18.77
CA PRO A 102 -3.81 -14.58 17.85
C PRO A 102 -2.99 -15.75 18.41
N PRO A 103 -2.69 -16.80 17.61
CA PRO A 103 -1.83 -17.88 18.04
C PRO A 103 -0.39 -17.38 18.27
N ALA A 104 0.51 -18.25 18.74
CA ALA A 104 1.92 -17.89 18.93
C ALA A 104 2.60 -17.36 17.64
N GLY A 105 2.16 -17.82 16.47
CA GLY A 105 2.62 -17.33 15.16
C GLY A 105 2.00 -16.00 14.72
N GLY A 106 1.02 -15.48 15.46
CA GLY A 106 0.23 -14.30 15.13
C GLY A 106 -0.80 -14.53 14.03
N TRP A 107 -1.69 -13.55 13.85
CA TRP A 107 -2.45 -13.39 12.61
C TRP A 107 -1.64 -12.58 11.62
N VAL A 108 -1.55 -13.04 10.38
CA VAL A 108 -0.76 -12.39 9.33
C VAL A 108 -1.71 -11.79 8.31
N PHE A 109 -1.48 -10.53 7.96
CA PHE A 109 -2.22 -9.79 6.95
C PHE A 109 -1.28 -9.53 5.78
N THR A 110 -1.67 -9.92 4.58
CA THR A 110 -0.85 -9.72 3.39
C THR A 110 -1.62 -9.02 2.28
N PHE A 111 -0.96 -8.09 1.61
CA PHE A 111 -1.42 -7.49 0.36
C PHE A 111 -0.39 -7.81 -0.72
N GLU A 112 -0.85 -8.20 -1.90
CA GLU A 112 0.02 -8.48 -3.04
C GLU A 112 -0.47 -7.71 -4.27
N THR A 113 0.48 -7.20 -5.05
CA THR A 113 0.18 -6.55 -6.32
C THR A 113 1.29 -6.76 -7.34
N PHE A 114 0.94 -6.69 -8.61
CA PHE A 114 1.87 -6.46 -9.71
C PHE A 114 1.91 -4.93 -9.93
N SER A 115 3.03 -4.25 -10.09
CA SER A 115 4.41 -4.60 -10.34
C SER A 115 5.31 -3.64 -9.55
N ARG A 116 6.60 -3.94 -9.45
CA ARG A 116 7.57 -2.97 -8.90
C ARG A 116 7.88 -1.88 -9.93
N SER A 117 8.44 -0.76 -9.47
CA SER A 117 8.93 0.29 -10.38
C SER A 117 9.97 -0.31 -11.35
N SER A 118 9.87 0.08 -12.62
CA SER A 118 10.82 -0.28 -13.68
C SER A 118 12.23 0.27 -13.42
N SER A 119 12.35 1.29 -12.56
CA SER A 119 13.63 1.93 -12.20
C SER A 119 14.53 1.10 -11.28
N ILE A 120 14.04 -0.04 -10.77
CA ILE A 120 14.83 -0.91 -9.88
C ILE A 120 15.94 -1.61 -10.68
N THR A 121 17.19 -1.29 -10.38
CA THR A 121 18.37 -1.78 -11.13
C THR A 121 18.92 -3.11 -10.66
N ASN A 122 18.51 -3.60 -9.49
CA ASN A 122 19.02 -4.86 -8.89
C ASN A 122 18.10 -6.07 -9.15
N LEU A 123 17.13 -5.95 -10.05
CA LEU A 123 16.24 -7.04 -10.47
C LEU A 123 16.17 -7.08 -12.00
N VAL A 124 16.05 -8.29 -12.57
CA VAL A 124 15.76 -8.46 -14.00
C VAL A 124 14.26 -8.27 -14.23
N SER A 125 13.89 -7.34 -15.12
CA SER A 125 12.50 -6.98 -15.45
C SER A 125 11.64 -6.72 -14.19
N PRO A 126 12.00 -5.73 -13.36
CA PRO A 126 11.34 -5.45 -12.08
C PRO A 126 9.84 -5.15 -12.22
N ASP A 127 9.45 -4.55 -13.34
CA ASP A 127 8.07 -4.28 -13.77
C ASP A 127 7.23 -5.55 -14.00
N THR A 128 7.84 -6.72 -14.02
CA THR A 128 7.15 -8.03 -14.05
C THR A 128 7.11 -8.71 -12.68
N LYS A 129 7.75 -8.13 -11.65
CA LYS A 129 7.87 -8.74 -10.33
C LYS A 129 6.85 -8.13 -9.38
N GLY A 130 6.18 -8.98 -8.61
CA GLY A 130 5.23 -8.54 -7.59
C GLY A 130 5.90 -7.95 -6.35
N ILE A 131 5.08 -7.28 -5.54
CA ILE A 131 5.41 -6.89 -4.18
C ILE A 131 4.37 -7.49 -3.23
N THR A 132 4.85 -7.91 -2.06
CA THR A 132 4.00 -8.35 -0.96
C THR A 132 4.28 -7.48 0.25
N LEU A 133 3.22 -6.86 0.79
CA LEU A 133 3.25 -6.21 2.09
C LEU A 133 2.73 -7.20 3.13
N VAL A 134 3.37 -7.22 4.30
CA VAL A 134 3.05 -8.15 5.38
C VAL A 134 2.98 -7.36 6.68
N ALA A 135 1.91 -7.57 7.44
CA ALA A 135 1.82 -7.14 8.83
C ALA A 135 1.35 -8.30 9.71
N LYS A 136 1.77 -8.31 10.98
CA LYS A 136 1.48 -9.39 11.93
C LYS A 136 0.90 -8.84 13.22
N MET A 137 -0.19 -9.43 13.68
CA MET A 137 -0.82 -9.15 14.96
C MET A 137 -0.57 -10.32 15.91
N PHE A 138 -0.01 -10.04 17.08
CA PHE A 138 0.22 -11.01 18.14
C PHE A 138 -0.70 -10.72 19.32
N SER A 139 -0.89 -11.70 20.19
CA SER A 139 -1.53 -11.46 21.48
C SER A 139 -0.68 -10.49 22.30
N VAL A 140 -1.33 -9.58 23.02
CA VAL A 140 -0.64 -8.77 24.02
C VAL A 140 -0.24 -9.73 25.16
N PRO A 141 1.05 -9.81 25.54
CA PRO A 141 1.44 -10.57 26.72
C PRO A 141 0.71 -10.04 27.94
N ASN A 142 0.17 -10.96 28.76
CA ASN A 142 -0.39 -10.61 30.06
C ASN A 142 0.70 -10.10 31.02
#